data_AF-A0A1G5PK66-F1
#
_entry.id   AF-A0A1G5PK66-F1
#
_cell.length_a   1.000
_cell.length_b   1.000
_cell.length_c   1.000
_cell.angle_alpha   90.00
_cell.angle_beta   90.00
_cell.angle_gamma   90.00
#
_symmetry.space_group_name_H-M   'P 1'
#
loop_
_entity.id
_entity.type
_entity.pdbx_description
1 polymer ?
#
loop_
_entity_poly.entity_id
_entity_poly.type
_entity_poly.pdbx_seq_one_letter_code
_entity_poly.pdbx_strand_id
1 'polypeptide(L)'
;MKSKMMKTVLTASALSLVMGGGAVAEQGTEGQQQPTQPSAQAQQQRTISLVAGHNVVDAVDDVRETVSDLASSIANASTTAEFASWQPVAEPMENTVAELDEMEQVLDRKAENTDSSWLNWLEDRDYSVTVKQQINQLGDTLNQMANTLSQAEGRPGLQVVTGHNVVDQVDDVRETVGDLINAISNSGPGWGWFDEDEAFPQYQARLDEMEQTLDQKAEMTDEEWGTWLNEAEYHVFVQDQIQTLGEMLTSMAESIEA
;
A
#
# COMPACT_ATOMS: atom_id res chain seq x y z
N MET A 1 44.27 -26.36 18.82
CA MET A 1 44.36 -27.29 17.66
C MET A 1 43.04 -27.16 16.90
N LYS A 2 42.93 -26.27 15.90
CA LYS A 2 43.05 -26.51 14.45
C LYS A 2 42.22 -27.70 13.93
N SER A 3 41.06 -27.41 13.34
CA SER A 3 40.44 -28.15 12.22
C SER A 3 39.53 -27.15 11.49
N LYS A 4 40.01 -26.37 10.52
CA LYS A 4 40.34 -26.62 9.10
C LYS A 4 39.09 -26.77 8.20
N MET A 5 38.92 -25.74 7.37
CA MET A 5 37.96 -25.52 6.30
C MET A 5 37.69 -26.72 5.40
N MET A 6 36.43 -26.87 4.95
CA MET A 6 36.09 -27.49 3.68
C MET A 6 35.51 -26.42 2.75
N LYS A 7 36.25 -26.16 1.67
CA LYS A 7 35.83 -25.36 0.51
C LYS A 7 35.01 -26.26 -0.39
N THR A 8 33.77 -25.89 -0.68
CA THR A 8 33.02 -26.50 -1.78
C THR A 8 33.42 -25.79 -3.08
N VAL A 9 33.90 -26.59 -4.01
CA VAL A 9 34.35 -26.24 -5.35
C VAL A 9 33.12 -26.13 -6.25
N LEU A 10 32.88 -24.94 -6.81
CA LEU A 10 32.00 -24.79 -7.98
C LEU A 10 32.83 -25.13 -9.22
N THR A 11 32.49 -26.26 -9.83
CA THR A 11 32.99 -26.70 -11.12
C THR A 11 32.57 -25.74 -12.22
N ALA A 12 33.57 -25.13 -12.85
CA ALA A 12 33.44 -24.46 -14.14
C ALA A 12 33.24 -25.52 -15.24
N SER A 13 32.19 -25.36 -16.04
CA SER A 13 32.07 -26.03 -17.34
C SER A 13 32.12 -24.95 -18.42
N ALA A 14 33.28 -24.87 -19.08
CA ALA A 14 33.44 -24.18 -20.36
C ALA A 14 33.31 -25.22 -21.48
N LEU A 15 32.44 -24.95 -22.47
CA LEU A 15 32.56 -25.43 -23.84
C LEU A 15 31.59 -24.59 -24.70
N SER A 16 32.07 -23.77 -25.63
CA SER A 16 32.13 -24.22 -27.03
C SER A 16 33.17 -23.45 -27.83
N LEU A 17 33.94 -24.24 -28.59
CA LEU A 17 34.79 -23.86 -29.71
C LEU A 17 34.01 -23.08 -30.77
N VAL A 18 34.60 -21.98 -31.27
CA VAL A 18 34.56 -21.66 -32.70
C VAL A 18 35.98 -21.26 -33.14
N MET A 19 36.65 -22.20 -33.82
CA MET A 19 37.71 -21.87 -34.78
C MET A 19 37.15 -22.09 -36.18
N GLY A 20 37.21 -21.06 -37.01
CA GLY A 20 36.92 -21.10 -38.43
C GLY A 20 37.49 -19.84 -39.07
N GLY A 21 38.71 -19.94 -39.57
CA GLY A 21 39.36 -18.86 -40.31
C GLY A 21 38.90 -18.82 -41.79
N GLY A 22 39.02 -17.64 -42.40
CA GLY A 22 38.85 -17.45 -43.83
C GLY A 22 38.64 -15.97 -44.17
N ALA A 23 39.55 -15.40 -44.95
CA ALA A 23 39.58 -13.99 -45.31
C ALA A 23 38.76 -13.65 -46.58
N VAL A 24 38.62 -12.32 -46.78
CA VAL A 24 38.38 -11.50 -48.00
C VAL A 24 36.96 -11.32 -48.61
N ALA A 25 36.52 -10.06 -48.45
CA ALA A 25 36.06 -9.07 -49.46
C ALA A 25 34.57 -8.97 -49.89
N GLU A 26 34.07 -7.75 -49.61
CA GLU A 26 33.20 -6.86 -50.41
C GLU A 26 31.68 -7.11 -50.60
N GLN A 27 30.98 -5.96 -50.46
CA GLN A 27 29.66 -5.54 -50.94
C GLN A 27 28.40 -5.81 -50.09
N GLY A 28 27.78 -4.70 -49.64
CA GLY A 28 26.32 -4.60 -49.49
C GLY A 28 25.80 -4.37 -48.06
N THR A 29 26.10 -3.24 -47.43
CA THR A 29 25.41 -2.81 -46.20
C THR A 29 24.05 -2.19 -46.52
N GLU A 30 22.99 -2.99 -46.44
CA GLU A 30 21.68 -2.56 -45.96
C GLU A 30 21.47 -3.24 -44.61
N GLY A 31 21.65 -2.46 -43.54
CA GLY A 31 21.61 -2.96 -42.17
C GLY A 31 20.21 -3.43 -41.79
N GLN A 32 20.03 -4.76 -41.71
CA GLN A 32 19.00 -5.33 -40.86
C GLN A 32 19.38 -5.02 -39.40
N GLN A 33 18.63 -4.14 -38.77
CA GLN A 33 18.67 -3.95 -37.31
C GLN A 33 18.21 -5.25 -36.67
N GLN A 34 19.18 -6.05 -36.23
CA GLN A 34 18.96 -7.18 -35.35
C GLN A 34 18.51 -6.62 -34.00
N PRO A 35 17.36 -7.03 -33.43
CA PRO A 35 16.95 -6.57 -32.11
C PRO A 35 18.03 -7.01 -31.12
N THR A 36 18.69 -6.02 -30.51
CA THR A 36 19.72 -6.25 -29.52
C THR A 36 19.04 -6.87 -28.32
N GLN A 37 19.28 -8.15 -28.06
CA GLN A 37 18.82 -8.77 -26.82
C GLN A 37 19.41 -7.98 -25.64
N PRO A 38 18.60 -7.61 -24.64
CA PRO A 38 19.10 -6.92 -23.46
C PRO A 38 20.21 -7.74 -22.81
N SER A 39 21.23 -7.07 -22.28
CA SER A 39 22.24 -7.74 -21.45
C SER A 39 21.57 -8.42 -20.25
N ALA A 40 22.14 -9.52 -19.76
CA ALA A 40 21.60 -10.25 -18.60
C ALA A 40 21.42 -9.33 -17.37
N GLN A 41 22.26 -8.31 -17.21
CA GLN A 41 22.10 -7.27 -16.19
C GLN A 41 20.86 -6.37 -16.44
N ALA A 42 20.60 -5.94 -17.68
CA ALA A 42 19.42 -5.15 -18.02
C ALA A 42 18.12 -5.96 -17.92
N GLN A 43 18.20 -7.29 -18.03
CA GLN A 43 17.08 -8.19 -17.81
C GLN A 43 16.80 -8.39 -16.31
N GLN A 44 17.84 -8.60 -15.50
CA GLN A 44 17.71 -8.74 -14.05
C GLN A 44 17.20 -7.46 -13.38
N GLN A 45 17.65 -6.29 -13.86
CA GLN A 45 17.20 -4.99 -13.35
C GLN A 45 15.73 -4.70 -13.70
N ARG A 46 15.26 -5.13 -14.88
CA ARG A 46 13.84 -5.10 -15.25
C ARG A 46 12.98 -6.06 -14.44
N THR A 47 13.49 -7.24 -14.08
CA THR A 47 12.74 -8.17 -13.22
C THR A 47 12.58 -7.64 -11.80
N ILE A 48 13.62 -7.00 -11.23
CA ILE A 48 13.54 -6.38 -9.89
C ILE A 48 12.53 -5.23 -9.89
N SER A 49 12.54 -4.42 -10.95
CA SER A 49 11.59 -3.34 -11.18
C SER A 49 10.14 -3.79 -11.25
N LEU A 50 9.87 -4.86 -12.00
CA LEU A 50 8.54 -5.44 -12.11
C LEU A 50 7.98 -5.82 -10.75
N VAL A 51 8.78 -6.54 -9.95
CA VAL A 51 8.36 -6.99 -8.62
C VAL A 51 8.08 -5.80 -7.70
N ALA A 52 8.92 -4.76 -7.74
CA ALA A 52 8.67 -3.55 -6.96
C ALA A 52 7.37 -2.84 -7.38
N GLY A 53 7.09 -2.78 -8.70
CA GLY A 53 5.88 -2.16 -9.24
C GLY A 53 4.59 -2.89 -8.85
N HIS A 54 4.63 -4.22 -8.88
CA HIS A 54 3.54 -5.06 -8.39
C HIS A 54 3.30 -4.85 -6.91
N ASN A 55 4.35 -4.95 -6.08
CA ASN A 55 4.20 -4.81 -4.63
C ASN A 55 3.58 -3.47 -4.22
N VAL A 56 3.88 -2.38 -4.92
CA VAL A 56 3.25 -1.07 -4.62
C VAL A 56 1.80 -1.02 -5.07
N VAL A 57 1.44 -1.56 -6.23
CA VAL A 57 0.03 -1.60 -6.64
C VAL A 57 -0.79 -2.47 -5.70
N ASP A 58 -0.28 -3.66 -5.39
CA ASP A 58 -0.93 -4.59 -4.47
C ASP A 58 -1.11 -3.92 -3.10
N ALA A 59 -0.08 -3.26 -2.57
CA ALA A 59 -0.21 -2.56 -1.29
C ALA A 59 -1.16 -1.34 -1.33
N VAL A 60 -1.29 -0.63 -2.45
CA VAL A 60 -2.32 0.42 -2.59
C VAL A 60 -3.72 -0.21 -2.59
N ASP A 61 -3.88 -1.36 -3.23
CA ASP A 61 -5.15 -2.08 -3.25
C ASP A 61 -5.53 -2.65 -1.88
N ASP A 62 -4.56 -3.19 -1.13
CA ASP A 62 -4.76 -3.67 0.24
C ASP A 62 -5.21 -2.54 1.17
N VAL A 63 -4.61 -1.34 1.05
CA VAL A 63 -5.08 -0.16 1.80
C VAL A 63 -6.50 0.21 1.39
N ARG A 64 -6.84 0.18 0.10
CA ARG A 64 -8.21 0.46 -0.37
C ARG A 64 -9.21 -0.53 0.22
N GLU A 65 -8.93 -1.83 0.15
CA GLU A 65 -9.82 -2.89 0.66
C GLU A 65 -10.05 -2.69 2.16
N THR A 66 -8.99 -2.51 2.94
CA THR A 66 -9.10 -2.31 4.40
C THR A 66 -9.80 -1.00 4.78
N VAL A 67 -9.62 0.09 4.03
CA VAL A 67 -10.40 1.33 4.24
C VAL A 67 -11.88 1.12 3.93
N SER A 68 -12.20 0.31 2.91
CA SER A 68 -13.57 -0.05 2.56
C SER A 68 -14.23 -0.89 3.66
N ASP A 69 -13.51 -1.84 4.23
CA ASP A 69 -13.97 -2.66 5.35
C ASP A 69 -14.19 -1.84 6.63
N LEU A 70 -13.31 -0.87 6.90
CA LEU A 70 -13.50 0.09 7.99
C LEU A 70 -14.75 0.94 7.78
N ALA A 71 -14.93 1.54 6.60
CA ALA A 71 -16.11 2.34 6.27
C ALA A 71 -17.40 1.51 6.39
N SER A 72 -17.39 0.28 5.85
CA SER A 72 -18.49 -0.68 5.97
C SER A 72 -18.79 -1.04 7.43
N SER A 73 -17.76 -1.22 8.25
CA SER A 73 -17.91 -1.50 9.68
C SER A 73 -18.58 -0.36 10.44
N ILE A 74 -18.18 0.89 10.15
CA ILE A 74 -18.79 2.10 10.73
C ILE A 74 -20.24 2.26 10.23
N ALA A 75 -20.50 2.07 8.94
CA ALA A 75 -21.83 2.12 8.37
C ALA A 75 -22.75 1.07 9.01
N ASN A 76 -22.31 -0.19 9.08
CA ASN A 76 -23.08 -1.27 9.70
C ASN A 76 -23.39 -1.00 11.17
N ALA A 77 -22.43 -0.48 11.94
CA ALA A 77 -22.62 -0.08 13.33
C ALA A 77 -23.82 0.87 13.49
N SER A 78 -23.96 1.84 12.59
CA SER A 78 -24.97 2.89 12.66
C SER A 78 -26.41 2.44 12.32
N THR A 79 -26.58 1.29 11.66
CA THR A 79 -27.90 0.81 11.19
C THR A 79 -28.69 0.03 12.24
N THR A 80 -28.07 -0.34 13.36
CA THR A 80 -28.73 -1.10 14.41
C THR A 80 -29.55 -0.19 15.33
N ALA A 81 -30.72 -0.65 15.81
CA ALA A 81 -31.73 0.19 16.46
C ALA A 81 -31.28 0.90 17.75
N GLU A 82 -30.21 0.40 18.38
CA GLU A 82 -29.58 0.99 19.58
C GLU A 82 -28.63 2.16 19.25
N PHE A 83 -28.37 2.42 17.97
CA PHE A 83 -27.29 3.27 17.46
C PHE A 83 -27.79 4.36 16.51
N ALA A 84 -29.09 4.69 16.57
CA ALA A 84 -29.71 5.73 15.73
C ALA A 84 -29.02 7.11 15.85
N SER A 85 -28.24 7.33 16.91
CA SER A 85 -27.41 8.52 17.10
C SER A 85 -26.24 8.60 16.10
N TRP A 86 -25.81 7.48 15.51
CA TRP A 86 -24.76 7.38 14.48
C TRP A 86 -25.31 7.39 13.04
N GLN A 87 -26.63 7.37 12.84
CA GLN A 87 -27.24 7.43 11.49
C GLN A 87 -26.68 8.53 10.57
N PRO A 88 -26.34 9.75 11.04
CA PRO A 88 -25.76 10.77 10.18
C PRO A 88 -24.39 10.39 9.57
N VAL A 89 -23.72 9.37 10.11
CA VAL A 89 -22.42 8.87 9.65
C VAL A 89 -22.58 7.75 8.61
N ALA A 90 -23.73 7.06 8.60
CA ALA A 90 -23.99 5.88 7.77
C ALA A 90 -23.86 6.15 6.26
N GLU A 91 -24.67 7.09 5.77
CA GLU A 91 -24.77 7.41 4.34
C GLU A 91 -23.45 7.96 3.79
N PRO A 92 -22.71 8.87 4.48
CA PRO A 92 -21.35 9.23 4.07
C PRO A 92 -20.40 8.02 3.93
N MET A 93 -20.43 7.07 4.88
CA MET A 93 -19.55 5.89 4.82
C MET A 93 -19.94 4.93 3.69
N GLU A 94 -21.23 4.76 3.40
CA GLU A 94 -21.69 3.99 2.24
C GLU A 94 -21.25 4.62 0.91
N ASN A 95 -21.27 5.96 0.81
CA ASN A 95 -20.74 6.66 -0.37
C ASN A 95 -19.23 6.47 -0.50
N THR A 96 -18.48 6.49 0.61
CA THR A 96 -17.04 6.19 0.63
C THR A 96 -16.75 4.78 0.09
N VAL A 97 -17.51 3.76 0.49
CA VAL A 97 -17.36 2.39 -0.04
C VAL A 97 -17.53 2.37 -1.56
N ALA A 98 -18.57 3.04 -2.08
CA ALA A 98 -18.79 3.11 -3.53
C ALA A 98 -17.64 3.83 -4.28
N GLU A 99 -17.05 4.87 -3.70
CA GLU A 99 -15.88 5.55 -4.28
C GLU A 99 -14.64 4.65 -4.30
N LEU A 100 -14.44 3.83 -3.27
CA LEU A 100 -13.34 2.86 -3.19
C LEU A 100 -13.53 1.71 -4.20
N ASP A 101 -14.75 1.24 -4.43
CA ASP A 101 -15.07 0.25 -5.47
C ASP A 101 -14.81 0.79 -6.89
N GLU A 102 -15.00 2.09 -7.12
CA GLU A 102 -14.61 2.72 -8.39
C GLU A 102 -13.09 2.81 -8.55
N MET A 103 -12.36 3.00 -7.44
CA MET A 103 -10.91 3.05 -7.40
C MET A 103 -10.27 1.71 -7.77
N GLU A 104 -10.82 0.59 -7.27
CA GLU A 104 -10.43 -0.80 -7.62
C GLU A 104 -10.38 -1.00 -9.14
N GLN A 105 -11.46 -0.59 -9.82
CA GLN A 105 -11.60 -0.76 -11.26
C GLN A 105 -10.52 -0.02 -12.06
N VAL A 106 -9.88 1.00 -11.50
CA VAL A 106 -8.80 1.72 -12.18
C VAL A 106 -7.53 0.88 -12.22
N LEU A 107 -7.13 0.27 -11.10
CA LEU A 107 -5.95 -0.60 -11.03
C LEU A 107 -6.21 -1.92 -11.74
N ASP A 108 -7.38 -2.53 -11.55
CA ASP A 108 -7.77 -3.77 -12.22
C ASP A 108 -7.76 -3.65 -13.74
N ARG A 109 -8.36 -2.59 -14.31
CA ARG A 109 -8.34 -2.39 -15.77
C ARG A 109 -6.93 -2.17 -16.32
N LYS A 110 -5.99 -1.69 -15.50
CA LYS A 110 -4.58 -1.58 -15.87
C LYS A 110 -3.90 -2.95 -15.80
N ALA A 111 -4.21 -3.74 -14.78
CA ALA A 111 -3.68 -5.08 -14.50
C ALA A 111 -4.22 -6.18 -15.44
N GLU A 112 -5.44 -6.07 -15.94
CA GLU A 112 -6.07 -7.02 -16.87
C GLU A 112 -5.44 -7.02 -18.28
N ASN A 113 -4.55 -6.07 -18.58
CA ASN A 113 -3.82 -6.08 -19.84
C ASN A 113 -2.67 -7.11 -19.78
N THR A 114 -2.22 -7.61 -20.93
CA THR A 114 -1.11 -8.57 -21.02
C THR A 114 0.13 -8.15 -20.20
N ASP A 115 0.96 -9.10 -19.75
CA ASP A 115 2.22 -8.83 -19.04
C ASP A 115 3.10 -7.77 -19.75
N SER A 116 3.04 -7.71 -21.08
CA SER A 116 3.78 -6.73 -21.89
C SER A 116 3.22 -5.31 -21.79
N SER A 117 1.91 -5.14 -21.72
CA SER A 117 1.25 -3.85 -21.50
C SER A 117 1.43 -3.37 -20.07
N TRP A 118 1.43 -4.28 -19.09
CA TRP A 118 1.76 -3.96 -17.71
C TRP A 118 3.20 -3.45 -17.57
N LEU A 119 4.15 -4.17 -18.18
CA LEU A 119 5.54 -3.75 -18.31
C LEU A 119 5.69 -2.35 -18.89
N ASN A 120 4.99 -2.08 -19.98
CA ASN A 120 5.03 -0.75 -20.61
C ASN A 120 4.43 0.33 -19.71
N TRP A 121 3.40 0.00 -18.93
CA TRP A 121 2.77 0.95 -18.01
C TRP A 121 3.69 1.28 -16.83
N LEU A 122 4.33 0.27 -16.21
CA LEU A 122 5.31 0.48 -15.13
C LEU A 122 6.51 1.34 -15.54
N GLU A 123 6.91 1.25 -16.81
CA GLU A 123 7.99 2.07 -17.38
C GLU A 123 7.51 3.47 -17.82
N ASP A 124 6.19 3.73 -17.80
CA ASP A 124 5.57 5.01 -18.16
C ASP A 124 5.34 5.89 -16.92
N ARG A 125 5.41 7.21 -17.11
CA ARG A 125 5.06 8.22 -16.13
C ARG A 125 3.59 8.12 -15.67
N ASP A 126 2.71 7.58 -16.52
CA ASP A 126 1.31 7.34 -16.18
C ASP A 126 1.14 6.46 -14.93
N TYR A 127 2.07 5.52 -14.68
CA TYR A 127 2.04 4.66 -13.50
C TYR A 127 2.21 5.44 -12.20
N SER A 128 3.30 6.21 -12.06
CA SER A 128 3.58 6.98 -10.83
C SER A 128 2.49 8.01 -10.54
N VAL A 129 1.96 8.66 -11.60
CA VAL A 129 0.83 9.58 -11.49
C VAL A 129 -0.43 8.89 -10.99
N THR A 130 -0.74 7.69 -11.51
CA THR A 130 -1.92 6.93 -11.09
C THR A 130 -1.81 6.49 -9.63
N VAL A 131 -0.67 5.90 -9.25
CA VAL A 131 -0.40 5.47 -7.86
C VAL A 131 -0.48 6.65 -6.90
N LYS A 132 0.17 7.78 -7.23
CA LYS A 132 0.09 9.01 -6.44
C LYS A 132 -1.34 9.51 -6.25
N GLN A 133 -2.14 9.51 -7.32
CA GLN A 133 -3.54 9.94 -7.25
C GLN A 133 -4.36 9.05 -6.32
N GLN A 134 -4.16 7.73 -6.39
CA GLN A 134 -4.86 6.77 -5.55
C GLN A 134 -4.46 6.88 -4.08
N ILE A 135 -3.17 7.01 -3.78
CA ILE A 135 -2.68 7.25 -2.41
C ILE A 135 -3.27 8.55 -1.84
N ASN A 136 -3.30 9.62 -2.64
CA ASN A 136 -3.90 10.88 -2.20
C ASN A 136 -5.41 10.75 -1.96
N GLN A 137 -6.11 10.04 -2.84
CA GLN A 137 -7.55 9.79 -2.71
C GLN A 137 -7.85 8.98 -1.45
N LEU A 138 -7.06 7.96 -1.12
CA LEU A 138 -7.18 7.21 0.13
C LEU A 138 -6.95 8.10 1.36
N GLY A 139 -5.95 8.98 1.32
CA GLY A 139 -5.71 9.97 2.38
C GLY A 139 -6.90 10.92 2.58
N ASP A 140 -7.42 11.47 1.48
CA ASP A 140 -8.61 12.33 1.50
C ASP A 140 -9.83 11.59 2.04
N THR A 141 -10.02 10.33 1.66
CA THR A 141 -11.10 9.45 2.15
C THR A 141 -11.02 9.26 3.66
N LEU A 142 -9.86 8.86 4.20
CA LEU A 142 -9.67 8.70 5.64
C LEU A 142 -9.91 10.02 6.39
N ASN A 143 -9.43 11.15 5.86
CA ASN A 143 -9.69 12.46 6.43
C ASN A 143 -11.19 12.83 6.43
N GLN A 144 -11.92 12.47 5.37
CA GLN A 144 -13.38 12.65 5.32
C GLN A 144 -14.10 11.76 6.33
N MET A 145 -13.65 10.50 6.49
CA MET A 145 -14.19 9.57 7.48
C MET A 145 -14.00 10.14 8.91
N ALA A 146 -12.80 10.61 9.25
CA ALA A 146 -12.52 11.26 10.53
C ALA A 146 -13.40 12.51 10.75
N ASN A 147 -13.53 13.37 9.74
CA ASN A 147 -14.42 14.55 9.81
C ASN A 147 -15.90 14.19 9.95
N THR A 148 -16.32 13.05 9.44
CA THR A 148 -17.70 12.56 9.60
C THR A 148 -17.90 12.02 11.02
N LEU A 149 -16.92 11.29 11.56
CA LEU A 149 -16.94 10.78 12.92
C LEU A 149 -16.95 11.91 13.97
N SER A 150 -16.27 13.03 13.73
CA SER A 150 -16.30 14.18 14.64
C SER A 150 -17.71 14.78 14.80
N GLN A 151 -18.58 14.64 13.79
CA GLN A 151 -19.98 15.09 13.87
C GLN A 151 -20.86 14.18 14.75
N ALA A 152 -20.35 12.99 15.11
CA ALA A 152 -20.98 12.04 16.01
C ALA A 152 -20.44 12.11 17.45
N GLU A 153 -19.53 13.05 17.76
CA GLU A 153 -18.93 13.20 19.09
C GLU A 153 -20.00 13.35 20.20
N GLY A 154 -19.80 12.64 21.31
CA GLY A 154 -20.66 12.70 22.51
C GLY A 154 -21.96 11.90 22.42
N ARG A 155 -22.10 11.00 21.44
CA ARG A 155 -23.30 10.18 21.23
C ARG A 155 -23.07 8.74 21.72
N PRO A 156 -23.59 8.36 22.91
CA PRO A 156 -23.41 7.02 23.45
C PRO A 156 -24.14 5.97 22.60
N GLY A 157 -23.76 4.70 22.78
CA GLY A 157 -24.55 3.57 22.27
C GLY A 157 -23.77 2.50 21.51
N LEU A 158 -22.43 2.49 21.52
CA LEU A 158 -21.70 1.45 20.81
C LEU A 158 -21.69 0.12 21.59
N GLN A 159 -22.15 -0.98 20.97
CA GLN A 159 -21.97 -2.32 21.55
C GLN A 159 -20.49 -2.70 21.53
N VAL A 160 -20.07 -3.45 22.55
CA VAL A 160 -18.69 -3.93 22.74
C VAL A 160 -18.12 -4.56 21.47
N VAL A 161 -18.83 -5.51 20.88
CA VAL A 161 -18.39 -6.23 19.66
C VAL A 161 -18.19 -5.28 18.47
N THR A 162 -19.06 -4.30 18.31
CA THR A 162 -18.97 -3.31 17.23
C THR A 162 -17.83 -2.32 17.44
N GLY A 163 -17.55 -1.97 18.69
CA GLY A 163 -16.42 -1.11 19.05
C GLY A 163 -15.06 -1.77 18.88
N HIS A 164 -14.95 -3.02 19.30
CA HIS A 164 -13.80 -3.86 18.97
C HIS A 164 -13.58 -3.88 17.47
N ASN A 165 -14.60 -4.26 16.70
CA ASN A 165 -14.47 -4.39 15.26
C ASN A 165 -13.98 -3.08 14.60
N VAL A 166 -14.45 -1.91 15.02
CA VAL A 166 -13.94 -0.64 14.46
C VAL A 166 -12.47 -0.41 14.81
N VAL A 167 -12.04 -0.70 16.05
CA VAL A 167 -10.64 -0.55 16.45
C VAL A 167 -9.75 -1.57 15.74
N ASP A 168 -10.20 -2.82 15.60
CA ASP A 168 -9.50 -3.86 14.83
C ASP A 168 -9.32 -3.42 13.37
N GLN A 169 -10.38 -2.87 12.74
CA GLN A 169 -10.30 -2.36 11.37
C GLN A 169 -9.37 -1.15 11.23
N VAL A 170 -9.22 -0.32 12.27
CA VAL A 170 -8.22 0.76 12.26
C VAL A 170 -6.80 0.19 12.31
N ASP A 171 -6.57 -0.88 13.07
CA ASP A 171 -5.27 -1.58 13.10
C ASP A 171 -4.95 -2.26 11.76
N ASP A 172 -5.95 -2.88 11.12
CA ASP A 172 -5.82 -3.47 9.79
C ASP A 172 -5.40 -2.41 8.75
N VAL A 173 -6.06 -1.23 8.73
CA VAL A 173 -5.66 -0.11 7.85
C VAL A 173 -4.25 0.37 8.19
N ARG A 174 -3.88 0.43 9.47
CA ARG A 174 -2.52 0.78 9.87
C ARG A 174 -1.51 -0.23 9.32
N GLU A 175 -1.81 -1.53 9.35
CA GLU A 175 -0.95 -2.58 8.82
C GLU A 175 -0.71 -2.40 7.32
N THR A 176 -1.78 -2.25 6.55
CA THR A 176 -1.68 -2.10 5.09
C THR A 176 -0.99 -0.79 4.68
N VAL A 177 -1.19 0.30 5.44
CA VAL A 177 -0.43 1.55 5.24
C VAL A 177 1.07 1.33 5.51
N GLY A 178 1.42 0.53 6.51
CA GLY A 178 2.80 0.11 6.77
C GLY A 178 3.40 -0.71 5.63
N ASP A 179 2.63 -1.65 5.08
CA ASP A 179 3.05 -2.45 3.93
C ASP A 179 3.25 -1.59 2.68
N LEU A 180 2.39 -0.60 2.44
CA LEU A 180 2.55 0.38 1.38
C LEU A 180 3.83 1.21 1.54
N ILE A 181 4.08 1.74 2.75
CA ILE A 181 5.32 2.46 3.07
C ILE A 181 6.55 1.59 2.80
N ASN A 182 6.51 0.32 3.22
CA ASN A 182 7.58 -0.63 2.98
C ASN A 182 7.74 -0.95 1.49
N ALA A 183 6.65 -1.11 0.74
CA ALA A 183 6.68 -1.39 -0.69
C ALA A 183 7.31 -0.23 -1.47
N ILE A 184 6.94 1.01 -1.17
CA ILE A 184 7.52 2.21 -1.80
C ILE A 184 8.99 2.38 -1.38
N SER A 185 9.31 2.24 -0.08
CA SER A 185 10.69 2.38 0.40
C SER A 185 11.63 1.33 -0.24
N ASN A 186 11.17 0.09 -0.40
CA ASN A 186 11.95 -1.00 -0.98
C ASN A 186 12.13 -0.89 -2.50
N SER A 187 11.31 -0.10 -3.21
CA SER A 187 11.47 0.11 -4.66
C SER A 187 12.70 0.98 -5.00
N GLY A 188 13.06 1.87 -4.07
CA GLY A 188 14.26 2.70 -4.11
C GLY A 188 14.23 3.85 -5.13
N PRO A 189 15.23 4.76 -5.08
CA PRO A 189 15.23 6.01 -5.84
C PRO A 189 15.40 5.82 -7.37
N GLY A 190 15.78 4.60 -7.81
CA GLY A 190 15.96 4.28 -9.23
C GLY A 190 14.67 4.26 -10.04
N TRP A 191 13.51 4.29 -9.37
CA TRP A 191 12.19 4.32 -9.98
C TRP A 191 11.48 5.68 -9.83
N GLY A 192 12.07 6.63 -9.10
CA GLY A 192 11.57 8.01 -9.00
C GLY A 192 10.27 8.16 -8.23
N TRP A 193 9.97 7.23 -7.31
CA TRP A 193 8.67 7.20 -6.61
C TRP A 193 8.65 8.06 -5.37
N PHE A 194 9.79 8.41 -4.79
CA PHE A 194 9.85 9.15 -3.55
C PHE A 194 11.09 10.00 -3.51
N ASP A 195 10.92 11.32 -3.36
CA ASP A 195 12.05 12.25 -3.25
C ASP A 195 12.54 12.41 -1.80
N GLU A 196 11.73 11.94 -0.85
CA GLU A 196 11.95 12.11 0.58
C GLU A 196 12.20 10.78 1.30
N ASP A 197 13.18 9.99 0.84
CA ASP A 197 13.57 8.71 1.47
C ASP A 197 13.81 8.83 3.00
N GLU A 198 14.19 10.03 3.46
CA GLU A 198 14.40 10.35 4.87
C GLU A 198 13.10 10.42 5.71
N ALA A 199 11.93 10.48 5.07
CA ALA A 199 10.62 10.52 5.74
C ALA A 199 10.10 9.13 6.14
N PHE A 200 10.47 8.07 5.42
CA PHE A 200 9.98 6.70 5.70
C PHE A 200 10.22 6.22 7.15
N PRO A 201 11.39 6.46 7.78
CA PRO A 201 11.57 6.09 9.18
C PRO A 201 10.63 6.81 10.14
N GLN A 202 10.19 8.02 9.81
CA GLN A 202 9.24 8.79 10.63
C GLN A 202 7.82 8.23 10.49
N TYR A 203 7.41 7.89 9.27
CA TYR A 203 6.13 7.21 9.05
C TYR A 203 6.08 5.86 9.77
N GLN A 204 7.14 5.05 9.66
CA GLN A 204 7.20 3.76 10.35
C GLN A 204 7.12 3.93 11.87
N ALA A 205 7.89 4.86 12.45
CA ALA A 205 7.83 5.14 13.87
C ALA A 205 6.42 5.59 14.33
N ARG A 206 5.70 6.32 13.48
CA ARG A 206 4.33 6.74 13.77
C ARG A 206 3.35 5.57 13.75
N LEU A 207 3.49 4.63 12.83
CA LEU A 207 2.68 3.40 12.81
C LEU A 207 2.99 2.50 14.01
N ASP A 208 4.27 2.37 14.39
CA ASP A 208 4.67 1.58 15.57
C ASP A 208 4.12 2.18 16.88
N GLU A 209 4.00 3.52 16.98
CA GLU A 209 3.33 4.20 18.10
C GLU A 209 1.83 3.95 18.10
N MET A 210 1.21 3.94 16.92
CA MET A 210 -0.22 3.68 16.74
C MET A 210 -0.57 2.23 17.12
N GLU A 211 0.19 1.25 16.63
CA GLU A 211 0.08 -0.18 16.99
C GLU A 211 0.09 -0.35 18.51
N GLN A 212 1.11 0.18 19.19
CA GLN A 212 1.20 0.09 20.66
C GLN A 212 -0.01 0.70 21.37
N THR A 213 -0.62 1.73 20.79
CA THR A 213 -1.78 2.38 21.39
C THR A 213 -3.05 1.58 21.15
N LEU A 214 -3.22 1.00 19.96
CA LEU A 214 -4.33 0.12 19.59
C LEU A 214 -4.28 -1.18 20.40
N ASP A 215 -3.10 -1.81 20.51
CA ASP A 215 -2.86 -3.00 21.32
C ASP A 215 -3.28 -2.80 22.78
N GLN A 216 -2.92 -1.65 23.38
CA GLN A 216 -3.32 -1.33 24.75
C GLN A 216 -4.84 -1.25 24.91
N LYS A 217 -5.58 -0.79 23.88
CA LYS A 217 -7.04 -0.81 23.90
C LYS A 217 -7.56 -2.24 23.70
N ALA A 218 -6.97 -3.01 22.80
CA ALA A 218 -7.34 -4.41 22.57
C ALA A 218 -7.14 -5.32 23.79
N GLU A 219 -6.16 -5.02 24.65
CA GLU A 219 -5.88 -5.75 25.89
C GLU A 219 -6.87 -5.47 27.04
N MET A 220 -7.76 -4.48 26.90
CA MET A 220 -8.79 -4.20 27.91
C MET A 220 -9.77 -5.35 28.07
N THR A 221 -10.28 -5.54 29.27
CA THR A 221 -11.36 -6.50 29.56
C THR A 221 -12.70 -6.05 28.97
N ASP A 222 -13.64 -6.99 28.77
CA ASP A 222 -15.00 -6.67 28.30
C ASP A 222 -15.71 -5.59 29.14
N GLU A 223 -15.43 -5.55 30.46
CA GLU A 223 -15.99 -4.54 31.38
C GLU A 223 -15.37 -3.15 31.16
N GLU A 224 -14.06 -3.10 30.94
CA GLU A 224 -13.35 -1.87 30.60
C GLU A 224 -13.79 -1.34 29.23
N TRP A 225 -13.92 -2.21 28.22
CA TRP A 225 -14.48 -1.88 26.92
C TRP A 225 -15.91 -1.34 27.01
N GLY A 226 -16.78 -2.03 27.75
CA GLY A 226 -18.15 -1.58 27.95
C GLY A 226 -18.22 -0.18 28.59
N THR A 227 -17.25 0.17 29.44
CA THR A 227 -17.15 1.51 30.02
C THR A 227 -16.63 2.51 28.99
N TRP A 228 -15.48 2.23 28.38
CA TRP A 228 -14.79 3.14 27.45
C TRP A 228 -15.62 3.49 26.22
N LEU A 229 -16.38 2.55 25.66
CA LEU A 229 -17.24 2.78 24.49
C LEU A 229 -18.37 3.77 24.72
N ASN A 230 -18.73 4.00 25.99
CA ASN A 230 -19.74 4.98 26.36
C ASN A 230 -19.13 6.34 26.72
N GLU A 231 -17.80 6.46 26.69
CA GLU A 231 -17.09 7.71 26.93
C GLU A 231 -16.84 8.46 25.62
N ALA A 232 -16.78 9.79 25.70
CA ALA A 232 -16.41 10.60 24.54
C ALA A 232 -14.99 10.28 24.03
N GLU A 233 -14.12 9.79 24.91
CA GLU A 233 -12.74 9.40 24.58
C GLU A 233 -12.69 8.38 23.44
N TYR A 234 -13.61 7.41 23.37
CA TYR A 234 -13.62 6.41 22.31
C TYR A 234 -13.76 7.04 20.92
N HIS A 235 -14.71 7.96 20.77
CA HIS A 235 -14.96 8.62 19.48
C HIS A 235 -13.76 9.46 19.03
N VAL A 236 -13.20 10.23 19.96
CA VAL A 236 -12.00 11.05 19.72
C VAL A 236 -10.82 10.15 19.36
N PHE A 237 -10.64 9.04 20.06
CA PHE A 237 -9.57 8.09 19.79
C PHE A 237 -9.63 7.52 18.37
N VAL A 238 -10.78 6.97 17.96
CA VAL A 238 -10.95 6.40 16.61
C VAL A 238 -10.78 7.48 15.54
N GLN A 239 -11.37 8.67 15.74
CA GLN A 239 -11.19 9.80 14.84
C GLN A 239 -9.71 10.16 14.66
N ASP A 240 -8.96 10.31 15.76
CA ASP A 240 -7.57 10.74 15.74
C ASP A 240 -6.67 9.70 15.04
N GLN A 241 -6.93 8.40 15.20
CA GLN A 241 -6.17 7.35 14.52
C GLN A 241 -6.43 7.39 13.01
N ILE A 242 -7.70 7.43 12.59
CA ILE A 242 -8.11 7.52 11.18
C ILE A 242 -7.54 8.78 10.53
N GLN A 243 -7.61 9.92 11.22
CA GLN A 243 -7.05 11.18 10.72
C GLN A 243 -5.53 11.09 10.58
N THR A 244 -4.82 10.49 11.54
CA THR A 244 -3.37 10.31 11.46
C THR A 244 -2.99 9.49 10.22
N LEU A 245 -3.70 8.39 9.94
CA LEU A 245 -3.47 7.57 8.74
C LEU A 245 -3.76 8.37 7.46
N GLY A 246 -4.85 9.15 7.43
CA GLY A 246 -5.20 10.02 6.31
C GLY A 246 -4.13 11.07 6.00
N GLU A 247 -3.67 11.78 7.03
CA GLU A 247 -2.59 12.78 6.93
C GLU A 247 -1.26 12.15 6.45
N MET A 248 -0.95 10.93 6.91
CA MET A 248 0.23 10.19 6.44
C MET A 248 0.15 9.87 4.95
N LEU A 249 -0.99 9.35 4.46
CA LEU A 249 -1.15 9.04 3.04
C LEU A 249 -1.12 10.30 2.16
N THR A 250 -1.75 11.39 2.59
CA THR A 250 -1.68 12.68 1.87
C THR A 250 -0.23 13.19 1.81
N SER A 251 0.49 13.19 2.93
CA SER A 251 1.89 13.62 2.98
C SER A 251 2.80 12.75 2.12
N MET A 252 2.54 11.44 2.10
CA MET A 252 3.26 10.49 1.25
C MET A 252 2.99 10.80 -0.24
N ALA A 253 1.74 11.00 -0.64
CA ALA A 253 1.39 11.34 -2.02
C ALA A 253 2.04 12.65 -2.50
N GLU A 254 2.13 13.67 -1.62
CA GLU A 254 2.81 14.92 -1.92
C GLU A 254 4.31 14.72 -2.23
N SER A 255 4.93 13.73 -1.59
CA SER A 255 6.35 13.38 -1.69
C SER A 255 6.72 12.49 -2.88
N ILE A 256 5.71 11.97 -3.61
CA ILE A 256 5.91 11.19 -4.85
C ILE A 256 6.11 12.14 -6.04
N GLU A 257 7.21 12.00 -6.79
CA GLU A 257 7.48 12.81 -7.99
C GLU A 257 6.56 12.40 -9.15
N ALA A 258 6.04 13.38 -9.91
CA ALA A 258 5.08 13.15 -11.01
C ALA A 258 5.76 13.02 -12.36
#